data_AF-A0A931XDB7-F1
#
_entry.id   AF-A0A931XDB7-F1
#
_cell.length_a   1.000
_cell.length_b   1.000
_cell.length_c   1.000
_cell.angle_alpha   90.00
_cell.angle_beta   90.00
_cell.angle_gamma   90.00
#
_symmetry.space_group_name_H-M   'P 1'
#
loop_
_entity.id
_entity.type
_entity.pdbx_description
1 polymer ?
#
loop_
_entity_poly.entity_id
_entity_poly.type
_entity_poly.pdbx_seq_one_letter_code
_entity_poly.pdbx_strand_id
1 'polypeptide(L)'
;MEKTTCGEPEALVEYLYGEIDADTRTRLDTHLVSCAECRETLDGLRGTRAELAAWSVPERPLGFALAGADTGRPGARPWWSSGALAAAAVILLAVAAAIANLEITYGSDGVTLRTGWSRTPEGQTAAPRATSVPAGAPAREATPVSAGAAPWRADLGELERRLRTEFRSAAAPSSARAASPGPDAARLLQQVQDLIEQSELRQRRELALRMAQVVRDFDTQRQTDLVRIQQGIGQIEGNTAADRQLLNYLVRASQRQ
;
A
#
# COMPACT_ATOMS: atom_id res chain seq x y z
N MET A 1 -46.30 38.59 -15.75
CA MET A 1 -45.20 37.94 -16.51
C MET A 1 -45.17 36.50 -16.04
N GLU A 2 -46.11 35.73 -16.56
CA GLU A 2 -46.48 34.41 -16.06
C GLU A 2 -45.56 33.36 -16.69
N LYS A 3 -44.72 32.72 -15.87
CA LYS A 3 -43.88 31.57 -16.23
C LYS A 3 -44.71 30.28 -16.17
N THR A 4 -45.67 30.16 -17.06
CA THR A 4 -46.53 28.98 -17.24
C THR A 4 -46.61 28.76 -18.75
N THR A 5 -45.79 27.93 -19.41
CA THR A 5 -45.06 26.73 -19.02
C THR A 5 -43.93 26.55 -20.07
N CYS A 6 -42.69 27.01 -19.81
CA CYS A 6 -41.55 26.50 -20.60
C CYS A 6 -41.45 25.01 -20.25
N GLY A 7 -41.22 24.15 -21.25
CA GLY A 7 -41.19 22.70 -21.05
C GLY A 7 -40.49 22.31 -19.76
N GLU A 8 -41.16 21.50 -18.94
CA GLU A 8 -40.62 21.06 -17.65
C GLU A 8 -39.20 20.50 -17.84
N PRO A 9 -38.24 20.84 -16.96
CA PRO A 9 -36.86 20.44 -17.14
C PRO A 9 -36.71 18.91 -17.21
N GLU A 10 -37.57 18.17 -16.51
CA GLU A 10 -37.67 16.71 -16.57
C GLU A 10 -38.03 16.23 -17.99
N ALA A 11 -39.02 16.85 -18.63
CA ALA A 11 -39.44 16.49 -19.99
C ALA A 11 -38.35 16.79 -21.04
N LEU A 12 -37.53 17.84 -20.86
CA LEU A 12 -36.38 18.12 -21.73
C LEU A 12 -35.30 17.03 -21.61
N VAL A 13 -35.07 16.52 -20.40
CA VAL A 13 -34.12 15.42 -20.15
C VAL A 13 -34.65 14.10 -20.74
N GLU A 14 -35.92 13.75 -20.49
CA GLU A 14 -36.55 12.57 -21.09
C GLU A 14 -36.53 12.63 -22.63
N TYR A 15 -36.79 13.81 -23.21
CA TYR A 15 -36.67 14.04 -24.64
C TYR A 15 -35.23 13.81 -25.15
N LEU A 16 -34.22 14.31 -24.42
CA LEU A 16 -32.81 14.14 -24.78
C LEU A 16 -32.37 12.67 -24.78
N TYR A 17 -32.86 11.88 -23.83
CA TYR A 17 -32.56 10.44 -23.75
C TYR A 17 -33.50 9.58 -24.60
N GLY A 18 -34.55 10.17 -25.18
CA GLY A 18 -35.52 9.48 -26.02
C GLY A 18 -36.61 8.73 -25.24
N GLU A 19 -36.68 8.90 -23.93
CA GLU A 19 -37.58 8.20 -23.00
C GLU A 19 -38.97 8.83 -22.88
N ILE A 20 -39.21 9.94 -23.59
CA ILE A 20 -40.50 10.65 -23.60
C ILE A 20 -41.55 9.95 -24.47
N ASP A 21 -42.82 10.03 -24.06
CA ASP A 21 -43.96 9.51 -24.82
C ASP A 21 -44.23 10.32 -26.12
N ALA A 22 -45.00 9.76 -27.04
CA ALA A 22 -45.21 10.34 -28.37
C ALA A 22 -46.04 11.63 -28.38
N ASP A 23 -47.01 11.75 -27.47
CA ASP A 23 -47.89 12.93 -27.38
C ASP A 23 -47.11 14.10 -26.77
N THR A 24 -46.37 13.85 -25.69
CA THR A 24 -45.50 14.86 -25.06
C THR A 24 -44.34 15.26 -25.98
N ARG A 25 -43.75 14.32 -26.73
CA ARG A 25 -42.74 14.62 -27.76
C ARG A 25 -43.26 15.62 -28.79
N THR A 26 -44.46 15.42 -29.32
CA THR A 26 -45.07 16.29 -30.34
C THR A 26 -45.34 17.70 -29.80
N ARG A 27 -45.82 17.80 -28.56
CA ARG A 27 -46.03 19.09 -27.87
C ARG A 27 -44.71 19.82 -27.65
N LEU A 28 -43.68 19.10 -27.22
CA LEU A 28 -42.36 19.66 -26.97
C LEU A 28 -41.69 20.11 -28.26
N ASP A 29 -41.76 19.32 -29.35
CA ASP A 29 -41.25 19.72 -30.66
C ASP A 29 -41.90 21.03 -31.14
N THR A 30 -43.22 21.15 -30.97
CA THR A 30 -43.96 22.38 -31.29
C THR A 30 -43.49 23.56 -30.42
N HIS A 31 -43.32 23.33 -29.11
CA HIS A 31 -42.83 24.34 -28.18
C HIS A 31 -41.41 24.82 -28.54
N LEU A 32 -40.51 23.90 -28.87
CA LEU A 32 -39.12 24.18 -29.24
C LEU A 32 -38.98 25.02 -30.51
N VAL A 33 -39.99 25.08 -31.39
CA VAL A 33 -39.99 26.02 -32.53
C VAL A 33 -40.18 27.47 -32.06
N SER A 34 -40.97 27.68 -31.00
CA SER A 34 -41.34 29.02 -30.50
C SER A 34 -40.46 29.53 -29.35
N CYS A 35 -39.85 28.64 -28.55
CA CYS A 35 -39.18 29.00 -27.31
C CYS A 35 -37.65 28.94 -27.43
N ALA A 36 -36.97 30.09 -27.36
CA ALA A 36 -35.51 30.16 -27.42
C ALA A 36 -34.82 29.62 -26.16
N GLU A 37 -35.37 29.90 -24.97
CA GLU A 37 -34.81 29.48 -23.67
C GLU A 37 -34.76 27.95 -23.53
N CYS A 38 -35.87 27.28 -23.86
CA CYS A 38 -35.93 25.82 -23.84
C CYS A 38 -35.01 25.18 -24.92
N ARG A 39 -34.74 25.85 -26.06
CA ARG A 39 -33.72 25.40 -27.04
C ARG A 39 -32.30 25.54 -26.52
N GLU A 40 -31.97 26.70 -25.94
CA GLU A 40 -30.66 26.95 -25.35
C GLU A 40 -30.34 25.95 -24.24
N THR A 41 -31.34 25.62 -23.42
CA THR A 41 -31.22 24.60 -22.38
C THR A 41 -30.90 23.22 -22.97
N LEU A 42 -31.63 22.79 -24.02
CA LEU A 42 -31.35 21.51 -24.70
C LEU A 42 -29.97 21.47 -25.35
N ASP A 43 -29.55 22.56 -25.97
CA ASP A 43 -28.23 22.63 -26.61
C ASP A 43 -27.11 22.61 -25.57
N GLY A 44 -27.30 23.25 -24.41
CA GLY A 44 -26.42 23.13 -23.25
C GLY A 44 -26.28 21.69 -22.76
N LEU A 45 -27.39 20.96 -22.62
CA LEU A 45 -27.37 19.54 -22.22
C LEU A 45 -26.74 18.63 -23.28
N ARG A 46 -26.92 18.91 -24.58
CA ARG A 46 -26.24 18.19 -25.66
C ARG A 46 -24.73 18.45 -25.64
N GLY A 47 -24.33 19.68 -25.35
CA GLY A 47 -22.93 20.09 -25.21
C GLY A 47 -22.22 19.33 -24.09
N THR A 48 -22.81 19.29 -22.88
CA THR A 48 -22.23 18.53 -21.76
C THR A 48 -22.11 17.03 -22.07
N ARG A 49 -23.10 16.44 -22.75
CA ARG A 49 -23.02 15.05 -23.20
C ARG A 49 -21.89 14.83 -24.21
N ALA A 50 -21.67 15.77 -25.13
CA ALA A 50 -20.57 15.70 -26.09
C ALA A 50 -19.20 15.80 -25.37
N GLU A 51 -19.07 16.70 -24.40
CA GLU A 51 -17.85 16.84 -23.58
C GLU A 51 -17.55 15.56 -22.78
N LEU A 52 -18.57 14.99 -22.12
CA LEU A 52 -18.44 13.74 -21.38
C LEU A 52 -18.12 12.55 -22.30
N ALA A 53 -18.69 12.51 -23.51
CA ALA A 53 -18.39 11.48 -24.49
C ALA A 53 -16.97 11.60 -25.06
N ALA A 54 -16.45 12.81 -25.16
CA ALA A 54 -15.07 13.08 -25.57
C ALA A 54 -14.06 12.85 -24.43
N TRP A 55 -14.53 12.76 -23.18
CA TRP A 55 -13.66 12.56 -22.03
C TRP A 55 -13.09 11.14 -22.02
N SER A 56 -11.82 11.03 -22.38
CA SER A 56 -11.04 9.80 -22.20
C SER A 56 -10.49 9.74 -20.78
N VAL A 57 -10.63 8.56 -20.14
CA VAL A 57 -9.98 8.28 -18.85
C VAL A 57 -8.46 8.34 -19.06
N PRO A 58 -7.72 9.18 -18.32
CA PRO A 58 -6.27 9.18 -18.38
C PRO A 58 -5.75 7.81 -17.93
N GLU A 59 -5.01 7.13 -18.80
CA GLU A 59 -4.34 5.87 -18.46
C GLU A 59 -3.29 6.14 -17.39
N ARG A 60 -3.70 6.03 -16.12
CA ARG A 60 -2.76 5.88 -15.03
C ARG A 60 -2.36 4.41 -14.97
N PRO A 61 -1.06 4.08 -14.99
CA PRO A 61 -0.65 2.71 -14.75
C PRO A 61 -1.22 2.31 -13.40
N LEU A 62 -2.08 1.30 -13.40
CA LEU A 62 -2.49 0.65 -12.17
C LEU A 62 -1.19 0.18 -11.52
N GLY A 63 -0.90 0.63 -10.30
CA GLY A 63 0.32 0.24 -9.55
C GLY A 63 0.37 -1.25 -9.19
N PHE A 64 -0.49 -2.05 -9.80
CA PHE A 64 -0.65 -3.47 -9.69
C PHE A 64 -1.04 -4.02 -11.07
N ALA A 65 -0.57 -5.21 -11.39
CA ALA A 65 -1.01 -5.92 -12.59
C ALA A 65 -2.31 -6.66 -12.31
N LEU A 66 -3.31 -6.50 -13.19
CA LEU A 66 -4.47 -7.39 -13.21
C LEU A 66 -4.04 -8.71 -13.83
N ALA A 67 -4.04 -9.78 -13.04
CA ALA A 67 -3.84 -11.13 -13.54
C ALA A 67 -4.98 -11.46 -14.51
N GLY A 68 -4.72 -11.40 -15.82
CA GLY A 68 -5.69 -11.76 -16.87
C GLY A 68 -5.83 -10.77 -18.03
N ALA A 69 -5.21 -9.59 -17.98
CA ALA A 69 -5.19 -8.66 -19.12
C ALA A 69 -4.06 -8.98 -20.12
N ASP A 70 -3.91 -10.26 -20.50
CA ASP A 70 -2.90 -10.70 -21.45
C ASP A 70 -3.51 -10.76 -22.87
N THR A 71 -3.66 -9.60 -23.52
CA THR A 71 -3.80 -9.55 -24.99
C THR A 71 -2.45 -9.23 -25.61
N GLY A 72 -1.54 -10.18 -25.53
CA GLY A 72 -0.22 -10.02 -26.13
C GLY A 72 0.59 -11.30 -26.01
N ARG A 73 0.72 -12.01 -27.13
CA ARG A 73 1.65 -13.14 -27.32
C ARG A 73 2.97 -12.84 -26.60
N PRO A 74 3.43 -13.64 -25.63
CA PRO A 74 4.69 -13.38 -24.96
C PRO A 74 5.82 -13.60 -25.97
N GLY A 75 6.39 -12.50 -26.45
CA GLY A 75 7.67 -12.52 -27.14
C GLY A 75 8.72 -13.02 -26.14
N ALA A 76 9.30 -14.17 -26.42
CA ALA A 76 10.40 -14.74 -25.67
C ALA A 76 11.49 -13.68 -25.45
N ARG A 77 11.65 -13.24 -24.21
CA ARG A 77 12.77 -12.39 -23.79
C ARG A 77 13.78 -13.26 -23.04
N PRO A 78 15.08 -13.17 -23.38
CA PRO A 78 16.09 -14.11 -22.94
C PRO A 78 16.48 -13.91 -21.47
N TRP A 79 16.83 -15.02 -20.82
CA TRP A 79 16.98 -15.26 -19.38
C TRP A 79 18.17 -14.57 -18.67
N TRP A 80 18.63 -13.41 -19.16
CA TRP A 80 19.87 -12.81 -18.70
C TRP A 80 19.84 -11.28 -18.84
N SER A 81 19.08 -10.62 -17.98
CA SER A 81 19.32 -9.21 -17.69
C SER A 81 19.47 -9.06 -16.18
N SER A 82 20.73 -9.14 -15.76
CA SER A 82 21.27 -8.72 -14.48
C SER A 82 20.89 -7.27 -14.19
N GLY A 83 19.87 -7.09 -13.35
CA GLY A 83 19.42 -5.78 -12.85
C GLY A 83 18.61 -5.84 -11.55
N ALA A 84 17.96 -6.97 -11.26
CA ALA A 84 17.18 -7.14 -10.04
C ALA A 84 18.02 -7.40 -8.76
N LEU A 85 19.31 -7.72 -8.88
CA LEU A 85 20.16 -8.04 -7.72
C LEU A 85 20.69 -6.81 -6.95
N ALA A 86 20.60 -5.61 -7.52
CA ALA A 86 21.10 -4.40 -6.85
C ALA A 86 20.17 -3.90 -5.74
N ALA A 87 18.85 -3.99 -5.93
CA ALA A 87 17.87 -3.48 -4.96
C ALA A 87 17.77 -4.38 -3.71
N ALA A 88 17.83 -5.70 -3.87
CA ALA A 88 17.79 -6.64 -2.75
C ALA A 88 19.02 -6.51 -1.82
N ALA A 89 20.19 -6.20 -2.37
CA ALA A 89 21.42 -6.01 -1.60
C ALA A 89 21.34 -4.81 -0.65
N VAL A 90 20.70 -3.71 -1.07
CA VAL A 90 20.53 -2.52 -0.23
C VAL A 90 19.60 -2.79 0.95
N ILE A 91 18.50 -3.52 0.72
CA ILE A 91 17.56 -3.88 1.79
C ILE A 91 18.22 -4.82 2.80
N LEU A 92 18.98 -5.83 2.34
CA LEU A 92 19.70 -6.73 3.24
C LEU A 92 20.77 -5.99 4.06
N LEU A 93 21.47 -5.02 3.48
CA LEU A 93 22.42 -4.17 4.20
C LEU A 93 21.74 -3.26 5.23
N ALA A 94 20.58 -2.68 4.90
CA ALA A 94 19.81 -1.85 5.82
C ALA A 94 19.27 -2.66 7.01
N VAL A 95 18.76 -3.87 6.74
CA VAL A 95 18.28 -4.79 7.78
C VAL A 95 19.45 -5.26 8.66
N ALA A 96 20.60 -5.59 8.08
CA ALA A 96 21.79 -5.96 8.86
C ALA A 96 22.31 -4.80 9.73
N ALA A 97 22.30 -3.57 9.22
CA ALA A 97 22.70 -2.38 9.98
C ALA A 97 21.72 -2.07 11.14
N ALA A 98 20.42 -2.30 10.94
CA ALA A 98 19.41 -2.15 11.98
C ALA A 98 19.57 -3.21 13.09
N ILE A 99 19.89 -4.46 12.74
CA ILE A 99 20.16 -5.53 13.72
C ILE A 99 21.47 -5.25 14.49
N ALA A 100 22.44 -4.58 13.86
CA ALA A 100 23.73 -4.23 14.47
C ALA A 100 23.72 -2.95 15.33
N ASN A 101 22.58 -2.24 15.42
CA ASN A 101 22.43 -0.99 16.16
C ASN A 101 23.51 0.05 15.79
N LEU A 102 23.72 0.22 14.48
CA LEU A 102 24.69 1.14 13.89
C LEU A 102 24.05 2.53 13.74
N GLU A 103 24.46 3.49 14.56
CA GLU A 103 24.01 4.87 14.45
C GLU A 103 25.13 5.73 13.84
N ILE A 104 24.82 6.35 12.70
CA ILE A 104 25.75 7.22 11.96
C ILE A 104 25.23 8.65 12.06
N THR A 105 25.87 9.46 12.88
CA THR A 105 25.58 10.89 12.99
C THR A 105 26.67 11.68 12.27
N TYR A 106 26.24 12.56 11.36
CA TYR A 106 27.09 13.50 10.65
C TYR A 106 26.93 14.88 11.29
N GLY A 107 27.99 15.36 11.94
CA GLY A 107 28.06 16.72 12.49
C GLY A 107 29.17 17.53 11.81
N SER A 108 29.19 18.84 12.07
CA SER A 108 30.22 19.75 11.54
C SER A 108 31.64 19.40 11.96
N ASP A 109 31.81 18.55 12.97
CA ASP A 109 33.10 18.10 13.52
C ASP A 109 33.51 16.70 13.05
N GLY A 110 32.78 16.09 12.11
CA GLY A 110 33.12 14.80 11.48
C GLY A 110 32.04 13.72 11.57
N VAL A 111 32.40 12.51 11.13
CA VAL A 111 31.51 11.33 11.12
C VAL A 111 31.71 10.55 12.41
N THR A 112 30.69 10.48 13.26
CA THR A 112 30.71 9.63 14.45
C THR A 112 29.93 8.35 14.20
N LEU A 113 30.63 7.22 14.24
CA LEU A 113 30.06 5.87 14.13
C LEU A 113 29.89 5.29 15.54
N ARG A 114 28.65 5.00 15.94
CA ARG A 114 28.36 4.32 17.22
C ARG A 114 27.82 2.92 16.94
N THR A 115 28.61 1.90 17.30
CA THR A 115 28.20 0.48 17.27
C THR A 115 28.10 -0.02 18.71
N GLY A 116 26.92 -0.43 19.17
CA GLY A 116 26.70 -0.68 20.59
C GLY A 116 25.92 -1.95 20.93
N TRP A 117 26.64 -2.99 21.36
CA TRP A 117 26.25 -3.83 22.50
C TRP A 117 27.33 -3.70 23.58
N SER A 118 27.39 -2.54 24.22
CA SER A 118 28.10 -2.40 25.49
C SER A 118 27.11 -2.68 26.61
N ARG A 119 27.17 -3.88 27.20
CA ARG A 119 26.77 -4.02 28.60
C ARG A 119 27.71 -3.13 29.41
N THR A 120 27.21 -2.01 29.88
CA THR A 120 27.80 -1.30 31.02
C THR A 120 27.64 -2.18 32.26
N PRO A 121 28.71 -2.59 32.95
CA PRO A 121 28.57 -2.97 34.34
C PRO A 121 28.24 -1.69 35.11
N GLU A 122 27.05 -1.65 35.70
CA GLU A 122 26.76 -0.77 36.83
C GLU A 122 27.79 -1.03 37.94
N GLY A 123 28.38 0.06 38.45
CA GLY A 123 29.13 0.02 39.70
C GLY A 123 30.42 0.83 39.68
N GLN A 124 30.31 2.16 39.75
CA GLN A 124 31.09 2.94 40.71
C GLN A 124 30.61 4.39 40.79
N THR A 125 29.84 4.63 41.85
CA THR A 125 29.52 5.93 42.43
C THR A 125 30.78 6.51 43.09
N ALA A 126 31.03 7.81 42.86
CA ALA A 126 31.52 8.84 43.81
C ALA A 126 32.61 9.77 43.24
N ALA A 127 32.26 11.06 43.14
CA ALA A 127 33.13 12.23 42.97
C ALA A 127 33.96 12.50 44.27
N PRO A 128 34.96 13.43 44.38
CA PRO A 128 34.98 14.77 43.76
C PRO A 128 36.33 15.38 43.27
N ARG A 129 36.18 16.34 42.34
CA ARG A 129 36.87 17.63 42.11
C ARG A 129 38.25 17.93 42.78
N ALA A 130 39.23 18.28 41.94
CA ALA A 130 40.24 19.35 42.14
C ALA A 130 40.77 19.81 40.76
N THR A 131 40.39 20.99 40.23
CA THR A 131 41.07 22.31 40.29
C THR A 131 42.38 22.43 39.46
N SER A 132 42.24 22.89 38.20
CA SER A 132 42.99 23.94 37.44
C SER A 132 44.46 24.31 37.83
N VAL A 133 45.51 24.41 36.97
CA VAL A 133 45.95 25.42 35.94
C VAL A 133 47.49 25.16 35.68
N PRO A 134 48.27 25.67 34.67
CA PRO A 134 48.12 25.83 33.20
C PRO A 134 49.31 25.27 32.34
N ALA A 135 49.15 25.40 31.01
CA ALA A 135 50.11 25.75 29.95
C ALA A 135 51.63 25.49 30.07
N GLY A 136 52.18 24.79 29.07
CA GLY A 136 53.61 24.84 28.72
C GLY A 136 54.07 23.66 27.86
N ALA A 137 53.84 23.71 26.54
CA ALA A 137 54.62 22.92 25.57
C ALA A 137 56.01 23.59 25.39
N PRO A 138 57.09 22.86 25.01
CA PRO A 138 57.10 22.16 23.73
C PRO A 138 57.79 20.77 23.70
N ALA A 139 57.40 20.02 22.68
CA ALA A 139 58.14 19.01 21.92
C ALA A 139 59.08 18.06 22.69
N ARG A 140 58.58 16.85 22.96
CA ARG A 140 59.40 15.64 23.07
C ARG A 140 58.96 14.62 22.03
N GLU A 141 59.96 14.02 21.40
CA GLU A 141 59.86 13.00 20.36
C GLU A 141 58.80 11.94 20.68
N ALA A 142 57.96 11.66 19.69
CA ALA A 142 57.00 10.59 19.73
C ALA A 142 57.74 9.24 19.69
N THR A 143 58.14 8.75 20.86
CA THR A 143 58.25 7.32 21.10
C THR A 143 56.90 6.68 20.72
N PRO A 144 56.87 5.61 19.90
CA PRO A 144 55.64 4.89 19.69
C PRO A 144 55.19 4.38 21.05
N VAL A 145 54.03 4.87 21.50
CA VAL A 145 53.28 4.29 22.59
C VAL A 145 53.04 2.84 22.20
N SER A 146 53.91 1.95 22.67
CA SER A 146 53.60 0.54 22.79
C SER A 146 52.50 0.46 23.85
N ALA A 147 51.28 0.79 23.42
CA ALA A 147 50.07 0.62 24.18
C ALA A 147 50.02 -0.87 24.46
N GLY A 148 50.32 -1.22 25.72
CA GLY A 148 50.39 -2.58 26.24
C GLY A 148 49.44 -3.47 25.47
N ALA A 149 50.01 -4.49 24.82
CA ALA A 149 49.31 -5.35 23.89
C ALA A 149 48.05 -5.87 24.58
N ALA A 150 46.95 -5.19 24.32
CA ALA A 150 45.72 -5.47 25.02
C ALA A 150 45.32 -6.90 24.63
N PRO A 151 44.95 -7.76 25.61
CA PRO A 151 44.82 -9.21 25.40
C PRO A 151 43.92 -9.56 24.21
N TRP A 152 42.92 -8.72 23.93
CA TRP A 152 42.03 -8.85 22.77
C TRP A 152 42.73 -8.82 21.40
N ARG A 153 43.92 -8.20 21.26
CA ARG A 153 44.69 -8.23 20.00
C ARG A 153 45.28 -9.61 19.72
N ALA A 154 45.69 -10.31 20.77
CA ALA A 154 46.14 -11.70 20.65
C ALA A 154 44.95 -12.62 20.29
N ASP A 155 43.79 -12.39 20.91
CA ASP A 155 42.56 -13.13 20.63
C ASP A 155 42.07 -12.94 19.18
N LEU A 156 42.12 -11.70 18.66
CA LEU A 156 41.81 -11.43 17.24
C LEU A 156 42.77 -12.14 16.29
N GLY A 157 44.07 -12.17 16.61
CA GLY A 157 45.08 -12.87 15.82
C GLY A 157 44.92 -14.39 15.85
N GLU A 158 44.44 -14.96 16.95
CA GLU A 158 44.07 -16.38 17.04
C GLU A 158 42.82 -16.68 16.21
N LEU A 159 41.80 -15.82 16.29
CA LEU A 159 40.55 -15.98 15.54
C LEU A 159 40.78 -15.88 14.03
N GLU A 160 41.61 -14.94 13.57
CA GLU A 160 42.00 -14.80 12.16
C GLU A 160 42.75 -16.05 11.65
N ARG A 161 43.66 -16.60 12.47
CA ARG A 161 44.37 -17.84 12.13
C ARG A 161 43.42 -19.01 12.01
N ARG A 162 42.48 -19.15 12.96
CA ARG A 162 41.45 -20.19 12.95
C ARG A 162 40.55 -20.11 11.73
N LEU A 163 40.09 -18.91 11.37
CA LEU A 163 39.29 -18.69 10.16
C LEU A 163 40.08 -19.04 8.89
N ARG A 164 41.34 -18.61 8.78
CA ARG A 164 42.19 -18.98 7.63
C ARG A 164 42.42 -20.48 7.51
N THR A 165 42.51 -21.21 8.61
CA THR A 165 42.59 -22.67 8.59
C THR A 165 41.27 -23.30 8.14
N GLU A 166 40.12 -22.83 8.62
CA GLU A 166 38.81 -23.34 8.22
C GLU A 166 38.53 -23.08 6.72
N PHE A 167 38.85 -21.89 6.22
CA PHE A 167 38.76 -21.58 4.79
C PHE A 167 39.73 -22.40 3.95
N ARG A 168 40.95 -22.68 4.43
CA ARG A 168 41.88 -23.58 3.71
C ARG A 168 41.42 -25.03 3.73
N SER A 169 40.79 -25.50 4.80
CA SER A 169 40.19 -26.85 4.82
C SER A 169 38.96 -26.96 3.92
N ALA A 170 38.20 -25.87 3.76
CA ALA A 170 37.08 -25.80 2.82
C ALA A 170 37.53 -25.63 1.36
N ALA A 171 38.69 -24.97 1.14
CA ALA A 171 39.26 -24.70 -0.18
C ALA A 171 40.35 -25.69 -0.60
N ALA A 172 40.70 -26.68 0.24
CA ALA A 172 41.57 -27.76 -0.17
C ALA A 172 40.93 -28.42 -1.39
N PRO A 173 41.66 -28.56 -2.52
CA PRO A 173 41.10 -29.18 -3.70
C PRO A 173 40.86 -30.64 -3.35
N SER A 174 39.62 -30.97 -3.03
CA SER A 174 39.13 -32.32 -3.20
C SER A 174 39.30 -32.60 -4.68
N SER A 175 40.36 -33.33 -5.02
CA SER A 175 40.57 -33.92 -6.35
C SER A 175 39.54 -35.03 -6.58
N ALA A 176 38.27 -34.74 -6.31
CA ALA A 176 37.11 -35.48 -6.72
C ALA A 176 36.56 -34.78 -7.97
N ARG A 177 37.14 -35.22 -9.10
CA ARG A 177 36.52 -35.28 -10.43
C ARG A 177 35.01 -35.04 -10.38
N ALA A 178 34.55 -33.94 -11.00
CA ALA A 178 33.15 -33.61 -11.32
C ALA A 178 32.12 -34.51 -10.61
N ALA A 179 31.92 -34.28 -9.31
CA ALA A 179 30.90 -34.99 -8.57
C ALA A 179 29.54 -34.54 -9.11
N SER A 180 28.85 -35.43 -9.80
CA SER A 180 27.39 -35.38 -9.85
C SER A 180 26.88 -35.19 -8.42
N PRO A 181 25.80 -34.40 -8.19
CA PRO A 181 25.31 -34.16 -6.84
C PRO A 181 25.19 -35.50 -6.13
N GLY A 182 25.93 -35.66 -5.03
CA GLY A 182 25.96 -36.91 -4.28
C GLY A 182 24.54 -37.29 -3.86
N PRO A 183 24.24 -38.58 -3.68
CA PRO A 183 22.90 -39.06 -3.31
C PRO A 183 22.28 -38.31 -2.12
N ASP A 184 23.10 -37.75 -1.23
CA ASP A 184 22.66 -36.97 -0.07
C ASP A 184 22.17 -35.56 -0.41
N ALA A 185 22.74 -34.90 -1.42
CA ALA A 185 22.25 -33.59 -1.90
C ALA A 185 20.88 -33.73 -2.60
N ALA A 186 20.69 -34.82 -3.36
CA ALA A 186 19.41 -35.13 -3.97
C ALA A 186 18.32 -35.39 -2.90
N ARG A 187 18.66 -36.15 -1.84
CA ARG A 187 17.75 -36.40 -0.70
C ARG A 187 17.36 -35.13 0.05
N LEU A 188 18.31 -34.22 0.30
CA LEU A 188 18.04 -32.93 0.95
C LEU A 188 17.07 -32.07 0.11
N LEU A 189 17.29 -31.98 -1.20
CA LEU A 189 16.39 -31.24 -2.09
C LEU A 189 14.98 -31.84 -2.10
N GLN A 190 14.88 -33.16 -2.07
CA GLN A 190 13.60 -33.87 -2.02
C GLN A 190 12.87 -33.65 -0.70
N GLN A 191 13.60 -33.61 0.41
CA GLN A 191 13.05 -33.29 1.74
C GLN A 191 12.62 -31.82 1.86
N VAL A 192 13.36 -30.89 1.26
CA VAL A 192 12.97 -29.47 1.20
C VAL A 192 11.71 -29.30 0.34
N GLN A 193 11.60 -29.99 -0.80
CA GLN A 193 10.40 -29.95 -1.63
C GLN A 193 9.17 -30.46 -0.88
N ASP A 194 9.28 -31.59 -0.17
CA ASP A 194 8.20 -32.12 0.66
C ASP A 194 7.81 -31.14 1.79
N LEU A 195 8.78 -30.52 2.46
CA LEU A 195 8.51 -29.49 3.47
C LEU A 195 7.81 -28.26 2.88
N ILE A 196 8.20 -27.81 1.69
CA ILE A 196 7.57 -26.69 0.99
C ILE A 196 6.12 -27.05 0.65
N GLU A 197 5.88 -28.22 0.05
CA GLU A 197 4.54 -28.67 -0.33
C GLU A 197 3.63 -28.81 0.90
N GLN A 198 4.15 -29.35 2.00
CA GLN A 198 3.46 -29.41 3.28
C GLN A 198 3.20 -28.03 3.89
N SER A 199 4.10 -27.06 3.68
CA SER A 199 3.91 -25.68 4.13
C SER A 199 2.86 -24.94 3.28
N GLU A 200 2.86 -25.13 1.96
CA GLU A 200 1.87 -24.55 1.06
C GLU A 200 0.48 -25.10 1.35
N LEU A 201 0.36 -26.41 1.60
CA LEU A 201 -0.90 -27.03 1.97
C LEU A 201 -1.43 -26.45 3.30
N ARG A 202 -0.56 -26.19 4.28
CA ARG A 202 -0.94 -25.51 5.53
C ARG A 202 -1.38 -24.07 5.28
N GLN A 203 -0.63 -23.31 4.50
CA GLN A 203 -0.95 -21.92 4.15
C GLN A 203 -2.27 -21.80 3.39
N ARG A 204 -2.52 -22.69 2.42
CA ARG A 204 -3.77 -22.72 1.64
C ARG A 204 -4.98 -23.01 2.52
N ARG A 205 -4.85 -23.91 3.51
CA ARG A 205 -5.93 -24.22 4.46
C ARG A 205 -6.23 -23.04 5.38
N GLU A 206 -5.19 -22.39 5.91
CA GLU A 206 -5.38 -21.21 6.76
C GLU A 206 -6.00 -20.05 5.98
N LEU A 207 -5.53 -19.82 4.75
CA LEU A 207 -6.09 -18.82 3.84
C LEU A 207 -7.58 -19.10 3.56
N ALA A 208 -7.93 -20.35 3.22
CA ALA A 208 -9.32 -20.72 2.95
C ALA A 208 -10.24 -20.48 4.15
N LEU A 209 -9.77 -20.77 5.38
CA LEU A 209 -10.52 -20.52 6.60
C LEU A 209 -10.72 -19.02 6.85
N ARG A 210 -9.68 -18.20 6.66
CA ARG A 210 -9.77 -16.74 6.79
C ARG A 210 -10.72 -16.14 5.76
N MET A 211 -10.65 -16.57 4.50
CA MET A 211 -11.57 -16.13 3.44
C MET A 211 -13.01 -16.52 3.75
N ALA A 212 -13.25 -17.74 4.23
CA ALA A 212 -14.58 -18.19 4.65
C ALA A 212 -15.14 -17.41 5.85
N GLN A 213 -14.27 -16.89 6.72
CA GLN A 213 -14.68 -15.99 7.80
C GLN A 213 -15.08 -14.61 7.25
N VAL A 214 -14.26 -14.02 6.37
CA VAL A 214 -14.56 -12.72 5.74
C VAL A 214 -15.88 -12.75 4.97
N VAL A 215 -16.15 -13.82 4.19
CA VAL A 215 -17.42 -13.96 3.45
C VAL A 215 -18.62 -13.95 4.40
N ARG A 216 -18.53 -14.68 5.53
CA ARG A 216 -19.60 -14.70 6.54
C ARG A 216 -19.83 -13.34 7.18
N ASP A 217 -18.76 -12.60 7.46
CA ASP A 217 -18.86 -11.25 8.01
C ASP A 217 -19.57 -10.30 7.03
N PHE A 218 -19.22 -10.35 5.74
CA PHE A 218 -19.91 -9.57 4.70
C PHE A 218 -21.39 -9.91 4.57
N ASP A 219 -21.77 -11.19 4.59
CA ASP A 219 -23.17 -11.60 4.52
C ASP A 219 -23.96 -11.09 5.72
N THR A 220 -23.38 -11.11 6.93
CA THR A 220 -24.04 -10.59 8.13
C THR A 220 -24.20 -9.07 8.10
N GLN A 221 -23.21 -8.34 7.59
CA GLN A 221 -23.31 -6.90 7.38
C GLN A 221 -24.39 -6.56 6.36
N ARG A 222 -24.42 -7.27 5.23
CA ARG A 222 -25.44 -7.08 4.20
C ARG A 222 -26.85 -7.33 4.74
N GLN A 223 -27.05 -8.39 5.53
CA GLN A 223 -28.35 -8.66 6.15
C GLN A 223 -28.77 -7.53 7.11
N THR A 224 -27.84 -7.04 7.91
CA THR A 224 -28.09 -5.92 8.83
C THR A 224 -28.43 -4.64 8.08
N ASP A 225 -27.73 -4.38 6.98
CA ASP A 225 -27.96 -3.22 6.13
C ASP A 225 -29.33 -3.27 5.44
N LEU A 226 -29.71 -4.42 4.91
CA LEU A 226 -31.04 -4.62 4.33
C LEU A 226 -32.16 -4.36 5.34
N VAL A 227 -31.99 -4.81 6.59
CA VAL A 227 -32.96 -4.52 7.66
C VAL A 227 -33.01 -3.02 7.98
N ARG A 228 -31.87 -2.33 8.02
CA ARG A 228 -31.82 -0.86 8.22
C ARG A 228 -32.50 -0.11 7.08
N ILE A 229 -32.25 -0.49 5.83
CA ILE A 229 -32.88 0.13 4.66
C ILE A 229 -34.39 -0.07 4.72
N GLN A 230 -34.86 -1.27 5.06
CA GLN A 230 -36.29 -1.57 5.17
C GLN A 230 -36.97 -0.74 6.28
N GLN A 231 -36.30 -0.59 7.43
CA GLN A 231 -36.78 0.28 8.52
C GLN A 231 -36.79 1.76 8.11
N GLY A 232 -35.76 2.22 7.39
CA GLY A 232 -35.67 3.59 6.90
C GLY A 232 -36.79 3.94 5.91
N ILE A 233 -37.09 3.04 4.96
CA ILE A 233 -38.19 3.22 4.01
C ILE A 233 -39.54 3.33 4.76
N GLY A 234 -39.79 2.45 5.74
CA GLY A 234 -41.02 2.51 6.53
C GLY A 234 -41.20 3.83 7.31
N GLN A 235 -40.12 4.45 7.80
CA GLN A 235 -40.18 5.76 8.46
C GLN A 235 -40.53 6.90 7.49
N ILE A 236 -40.00 6.87 6.27
CA ILE A 236 -40.29 7.88 5.24
C ILE A 236 -41.76 7.80 4.81
N GLU A 237 -42.28 6.60 4.62
CA GLU A 237 -43.70 6.38 4.30
C GLU A 237 -44.62 6.86 5.45
N GLY A 238 -44.25 6.57 6.71
CA GLY A 238 -44.98 7.02 7.89
C GLY A 238 -45.03 8.56 8.01
N ASN A 239 -43.89 9.23 7.82
CA ASN A 239 -43.81 10.70 7.85
C ASN A 239 -44.61 11.33 6.71
N THR A 240 -44.54 10.76 5.49
CA THR A 240 -45.30 11.25 4.34
C THR A 240 -46.81 11.10 4.56
N ALA A 241 -47.24 10.02 5.22
CA ALA A 241 -48.64 9.81 5.58
C ALA A 241 -49.13 10.83 6.63
N ALA A 242 -48.30 11.11 7.65
CA ALA A 242 -48.58 12.13 8.65
C ALA A 242 -48.66 13.54 8.04
N ASP A 243 -47.72 13.90 7.16
CA ASP A 243 -47.72 15.18 6.44
C ASP A 243 -48.97 15.34 5.56
N ARG A 244 -49.38 14.28 4.84
CA ARG A 244 -50.62 14.28 4.06
C ARG A 244 -51.87 14.46 4.93
N GLN A 245 -51.90 13.88 6.13
CA GLN A 245 -53.01 14.09 7.06
C GLN A 245 -53.07 15.53 7.57
N LEU A 246 -51.92 16.12 7.88
CA LEU A 246 -51.80 17.50 8.34
C LEU A 246 -52.25 18.49 7.26
N LEU A 247 -51.81 18.29 6.01
CA LEU A 247 -52.26 19.07 4.85
C LEU A 247 -53.78 18.97 4.65
N ASN A 248 -54.35 17.75 4.72
CA ASN A 248 -55.80 17.56 4.62
C ASN A 248 -56.55 18.27 5.75
N TYR A 249 -55.99 18.31 6.96
CA TYR A 249 -56.58 19.01 8.10
C TYR A 249 -56.59 20.53 7.89
N LEU A 250 -55.49 21.09 7.40
CA LEU A 250 -55.37 22.51 7.07
C LEU A 250 -56.33 22.95 5.96
N VAL A 251 -56.44 22.18 4.88
CA VAL A 251 -57.40 22.44 3.80
C VAL A 251 -58.83 22.47 4.35
N ARG A 252 -59.19 21.51 5.20
CA ARG A 252 -60.54 21.43 5.79
C ARG A 252 -60.84 22.57 6.77
N ALA A 253 -59.84 23.01 7.54
CA ALA A 253 -59.97 24.16 8.43
C ALA A 253 -60.18 25.47 7.66
N SER A 254 -59.48 25.66 6.54
CA SER A 254 -59.60 26.86 5.71
C SER A 254 -60.96 27.02 5.02
N GLN A 255 -61.67 25.91 4.76
CA GLN A 255 -63.01 25.93 4.13
C GLN A 255 -64.16 26.26 5.10
N ARG A 256 -63.89 26.35 6.42
CA ARG A 256 -64.91 26.63 7.45
C ARG A 256 -64.95 28.09 7.90
N GLN A 257 -64.08 28.95 7.36
CA GLN A 257 -64.08 30.40 7.56
C GLN A 257 -64.68 31.09 6.34
#